data_AF-A0A443J5W9-F1
#
_entry.id   AF-A0A443J5W9-F1
#
_cell.length_a   1.000
_cell.length_b   1.000
_cell.length_c   1.000
_cell.angle_alpha   90.00
_cell.angle_beta   90.00
_cell.angle_gamma   90.00
#
_symmetry.space_group_name_H-M   'P 1'
#
loop_
_entity.id
_entity.type
_entity.pdbx_description
1 polymer ?
#
loop_
_entity_poly.entity_id
_entity_poly.type
_entity_poly.pdbx_seq_one_letter_code
_entity_poly.pdbx_strand_id
1 'polypeptide(L)'
;RRYWINECQTCTLQSRCTTGTERRITRWEHEHLIDAMRERLSRDTDPMTLRRCTVEHPFGTIKAWMGHTHFLMRRLKNVRTEMALNVLAYNIKRMVSLIGIRNLMQAIPA
;
A
#
# COMPACT_ATOMS: atom_id res chain seq x y z
N ARG A 1 -18.76 15.41 2.07
CA ARG A 1 -19.67 16.13 3.01
C ARG A 1 -18.99 17.43 3.45
N ARG A 2 -19.72 18.53 3.65
CA ARG A 2 -19.14 19.79 4.18
C ARG A 2 -19.66 20.03 5.58
N TYR A 3 -18.77 20.38 6.49
CA TYR A 3 -19.07 20.68 7.89
C TYR A 3 -18.59 22.09 8.20
N TRP A 4 -19.38 22.82 8.98
CA TRP A 4 -19.04 24.12 9.54
C TRP A 4 -19.81 24.31 10.86
N ILE A 5 -19.36 25.25 11.68
CA ILE A 5 -20.01 25.61 12.94
C ILE A 5 -20.05 27.13 13.07
N ASN A 6 -21.17 27.67 13.54
CA ASN A 6 -21.38 29.12 13.63
C ASN A 6 -20.57 29.75 14.79
N GLU A 7 -20.17 28.93 15.76
CA GLU A 7 -19.34 29.33 16.92
C GLU A 7 -17.91 29.76 16.52
N CYS A 8 -17.50 29.52 15.27
CA CYS A 8 -16.23 30.05 14.74
C CYS A 8 -16.15 31.58 14.80
N GLN A 9 -17.29 32.28 14.78
CA GLN A 9 -17.34 33.75 14.78
C GLN A 9 -16.98 34.35 16.14
N THR A 10 -17.16 33.61 17.23
CA THR A 10 -16.82 34.03 18.60
C THR A 10 -15.54 33.34 19.11
N CYS A 11 -14.85 32.59 18.24
CA CYS A 11 -13.67 31.83 18.62
C CYS A 11 -12.43 32.73 18.68
N THR A 12 -11.76 32.77 19.83
CA THR A 12 -10.53 33.56 20.04
C THR A 12 -9.36 33.13 19.16
N LEU A 13 -9.41 31.91 18.60
CA LEU A 13 -8.40 31.35 17.71
C LEU A 13 -8.74 31.51 16.22
N GLN A 14 -9.87 32.16 15.87
CA GLN A 14 -10.34 32.27 14.49
C GLN A 14 -9.25 32.83 13.55
N SER A 15 -8.57 33.89 13.97
CA SER A 15 -7.49 34.55 13.21
C SER A 15 -6.32 33.62 12.84
N ARG A 16 -6.09 32.55 13.61
CA ARG A 16 -5.05 31.54 13.34
C ARG A 16 -5.56 30.33 12.56
N CYS A 17 -6.88 30.20 12.40
CA CYS A 17 -7.54 28.99 11.92
C CYS A 17 -8.14 29.17 10.51
N THR A 18 -8.72 30.33 10.21
CA THR A 18 -9.30 30.65 8.90
C THR A 18 -9.34 32.17 8.68
N THR A 19 -9.29 32.59 7.42
CA THR A 19 -9.47 34.00 7.01
C THR A 19 -10.93 34.35 6.69
N GLY A 20 -11.84 33.37 6.70
CA GLY A 20 -13.27 33.57 6.47
C GLY A 20 -14.09 33.67 7.76
N THR A 21 -15.38 33.96 7.61
CA THR A 21 -16.33 34.03 8.72
C THR A 21 -16.41 32.72 9.51
N GLU A 22 -16.29 31.58 8.81
CA GLU A 22 -16.34 30.24 9.39
C GLU A 22 -15.36 29.30 8.69
N ARG A 23 -14.83 28.34 9.43
CA ARG A 23 -14.00 27.28 8.86
C ARG A 23 -14.89 26.21 8.23
N ARG A 24 -14.81 26.06 6.92
CA ARG A 24 -15.47 24.97 6.18
C ARG A 24 -14.54 23.80 6.02
N ILE A 25 -14.95 22.63 6.48
CA ILE A 25 -14.20 21.38 6.37
C ILE A 25 -14.91 20.49 5.36
N THR A 26 -14.21 20.12 4.28
CA THR A 26 -14.72 19.16 3.31
C THR A 26 -14.17 17.78 3.64
N ARG A 27 -15.07 16.85 3.96
CA ARG A 27 -14.76 15.45 4.21
C ARG A 27 -15.02 14.62 2.96
N TRP A 28 -14.06 13.81 2.55
CA TRP A 28 -14.27 12.88 1.44
C TRP A 28 -15.32 11.83 1.83
N GLU A 29 -16.10 11.33 0.86
CA GLU A 29 -17.17 10.36 1.11
C GLU A 29 -16.65 9.10 1.82
N HIS A 30 -15.48 8.62 1.39
CA HIS A 30 -14.86 7.43 1.96
C HIS A 30 -13.76 7.74 2.98
N GLU A 31 -13.83 8.88 3.67
CA GLU A 31 -12.81 9.25 4.66
C GLU A 31 -12.73 8.25 5.84
N HIS A 32 -13.81 7.53 6.12
CA HIS A 32 -13.81 6.41 7.05
C HIS A 32 -12.78 5.32 6.69
N LEU A 33 -12.42 5.16 5.41
CA LEU A 33 -11.35 4.26 4.99
C LEU A 33 -9.97 4.77 5.44
N ILE A 34 -9.76 6.09 5.39
CA ILE A 34 -8.52 6.73 5.85
C ILE A 34 -8.43 6.65 7.37
N ASP A 35 -9.52 6.89 8.08
CA ASP A 35 -9.58 6.74 9.54
C ASP A 35 -9.29 5.30 9.95
N ALA A 36 -9.91 4.31 9.29
CA ALA A 36 -9.65 2.89 9.53
C ALA A 36 -8.20 2.51 9.23
N MET A 37 -7.59 3.08 8.18
CA MET A 37 -6.17 2.92 7.89
C MET A 37 -5.30 3.51 9.01
N ARG A 38 -5.61 4.73 9.49
CA ARG A 38 -4.87 5.36 10.60
C ARG A 38 -4.97 4.54 11.87
N GLU A 39 -6.15 4.01 12.19
CA GLU A 39 -6.35 3.16 13.36
C GLU A 39 -5.53 1.87 13.27
N ARG A 40 -5.46 1.23 12.09
CA ARG A 40 -4.59 0.07 11.88
C ARG A 40 -3.11 0.42 12.05
N LEU A 41 -2.69 1.58 11.54
CA LEU A 41 -1.32 2.06 11.66
C LEU A 41 -0.94 2.41 13.10
N SER A 42 -1.88 2.88 13.92
CA SER A 42 -1.62 3.25 15.32
C SER A 42 -1.60 2.05 16.28
N ARG A 43 -2.15 0.90 15.88
CA ARG A 43 -2.21 -0.31 16.71
C ARG A 43 -0.88 -1.07 16.76
N ASP A 44 -0.03 -0.92 15.75
CA ASP A 44 1.23 -1.64 15.62
C ASP A 44 2.40 -0.65 15.61
N THR A 45 3.54 -1.04 16.17
CA THR A 45 4.60 -0.07 16.53
C THR A 45 5.44 0.34 15.33
N ASP A 46 5.54 -0.51 14.29
CA ASP A 46 6.29 -0.19 13.06
C ASP A 46 5.84 -0.96 11.79
N PRO A 47 4.59 -0.77 11.33
CA PRO A 47 4.09 -1.44 10.13
C PRO A 47 4.81 -0.98 8.86
N MET A 48 5.38 0.23 8.82
CA MET A 48 6.04 0.77 7.63
C MET A 48 7.44 0.17 7.42
N THR A 49 8.23 -0.03 8.48
CA THR A 49 9.50 -0.75 8.34
C THR A 49 9.29 -2.19 7.94
N LEU A 50 8.29 -2.88 8.53
CA LEU A 50 7.96 -4.24 8.13
C LEU A 50 7.59 -4.31 6.65
N ARG A 51 6.74 -3.38 6.17
CA ARG A 51 6.34 -3.28 4.77
C ARG A 51 7.55 -3.08 3.84
N ARG A 52 8.45 -2.16 4.19
CA ARG A 52 9.69 -1.91 3.44
C ARG A 52 10.55 -3.16 3.31
N CYS A 53 10.69 -3.92 4.40
CA CYS A 53 11.53 -5.11 4.44
C CYS A 53 10.90 -6.34 3.77
N THR A 54 9.56 -6.45 3.78
CA THR A 54 8.87 -7.68 3.38
C THR A 54 8.26 -7.60 1.99
N VAL A 55 7.51 -6.55 1.67
CA VAL A 55 6.69 -6.50 0.43
C VAL A 55 7.24 -5.54 -0.61
N GLU A 56 7.82 -4.41 -0.19
CA GLU A 56 8.25 -3.37 -1.15
C GLU A 56 9.38 -3.84 -2.03
N HIS A 57 10.38 -4.53 -1.46
CA HIS A 57 11.48 -5.09 -2.23
C HIS A 57 11.01 -6.12 -3.29
N PRO A 58 10.20 -7.14 -2.95
CA PRO A 58 9.62 -8.03 -3.96
C PRO A 58 8.85 -7.32 -5.06
N PHE A 59 7.95 -6.39 -4.70
CA PHE A 59 7.16 -5.66 -5.69
C PHE A 59 8.04 -4.79 -6.60
N GLY A 60 9.05 -4.12 -6.04
CA GLY A 60 10.02 -3.33 -6.81
C GLY A 60 10.81 -4.21 -7.78
N THR A 61 11.27 -5.37 -7.33
CA THR A 61 12.02 -6.32 -8.16
C THR A 61 11.17 -6.86 -9.31
N ILE A 62 9.95 -7.32 -9.02
CA ILE A 62 9.03 -7.86 -10.03
C ILE A 62 8.69 -6.78 -11.06
N LYS A 63 8.41 -5.54 -10.61
CA LYS A 63 8.17 -4.41 -11.52
C LYS A 63 9.37 -4.11 -12.40
N ALA A 64 10.58 -4.11 -11.83
CA ALA A 64 11.80 -3.90 -12.61
C ALA A 64 12.02 -5.00 -13.66
N TRP A 65 11.72 -6.26 -13.34
CA TRP A 65 11.80 -7.37 -14.30
C TRP A 65 10.77 -7.30 -15.42
N MET A 66 9.55 -6.83 -15.11
CA MET A 66 8.52 -6.58 -16.14
C MET A 66 8.90 -5.43 -17.09
N GLY A 67 9.86 -4.58 -16.70
CA GLY A 67 10.40 -3.50 -17.52
C GLY A 67 9.37 -2.39 -17.78
N HIS A 68 9.41 -1.80 -18.97
CA HIS A 68 8.47 -0.76 -19.41
C HIS A 68 7.11 -1.31 -19.85
N THR A 69 6.99 -2.61 -20.02
CA THR A 69 5.78 -3.26 -20.54
C THR A 69 4.86 -3.69 -19.40
N HIS A 70 3.58 -3.33 -19.53
CA HIS A 70 2.51 -3.88 -18.72
C HIS A 70 2.28 -5.36 -19.05
N PHE A 71 1.40 -6.02 -18.29
CA PHE A 71 0.94 -7.38 -18.55
C PHE A 71 0.69 -7.62 -20.05
N LEU A 72 1.25 -8.69 -20.57
CA LEU A 72 1.12 -9.09 -21.97
C LEU A 72 -0.31 -9.52 -22.28
N MET A 73 -1.00 -10.06 -21.28
CA MET A 73 -2.35 -10.60 -21.43
C MET A 73 -3.44 -9.54 -21.19
N ARG A 74 -4.59 -9.75 -21.84
CA ARG A 74 -5.82 -8.96 -21.61
C ARG A 74 -6.81 -9.78 -20.79
N ARG A 75 -7.71 -9.09 -20.08
CA ARG A 75 -8.73 -9.63 -19.14
C ARG A 75 -8.15 -10.10 -17.80
N LEU A 76 -8.89 -9.86 -16.72
CA LEU A 76 -8.42 -10.09 -15.33
C LEU A 76 -7.98 -11.52 -15.06
N LYS A 77 -8.68 -12.52 -15.62
CA LYS A 77 -8.33 -13.94 -15.43
C LYS A 77 -6.91 -14.23 -15.92
N ASN A 78 -6.54 -13.73 -17.09
CA ASN A 78 -5.25 -14.00 -17.70
C ASN A 78 -4.13 -13.19 -17.04
N VAL A 79 -4.41 -11.92 -16.72
CA VAL A 79 -3.49 -11.03 -15.99
C VAL A 79 -3.16 -11.60 -14.60
N ARG A 80 -4.15 -12.22 -13.92
CA ARG A 80 -3.92 -12.91 -12.64
C ARG A 80 -2.94 -14.07 -12.79
N THR A 81 -3.07 -14.88 -13.84
CA THR A 81 -2.14 -15.97 -14.12
C THR A 81 -0.73 -15.45 -14.39
N GLU A 82 -0.60 -14.39 -15.21
CA GLU A 82 0.68 -13.77 -15.51
C GLU A 82 1.36 -13.20 -14.24
N MET A 83 0.58 -12.53 -13.38
CA MET A 83 1.09 -12.06 -12.09
C MET A 83 1.53 -13.22 -11.19
N ALA A 84 0.76 -14.33 -11.16
CA ALA A 84 1.10 -15.50 -10.37
C ALA A 84 2.42 -16.14 -10.83
N LEU A 85 2.65 -16.23 -12.14
CA LEU A 85 3.90 -16.74 -12.70
C LEU A 85 5.11 -15.85 -12.36
N ASN A 86 4.95 -14.53 -12.43
CA ASN A 86 5.98 -13.58 -12.03
C ASN A 86 6.35 -13.71 -10.54
N VAL A 87 5.35 -13.82 -9.66
CA VAL A 87 5.55 -14.04 -8.22
C VAL A 87 6.25 -15.38 -7.96
N LEU A 88 5.84 -16.45 -8.64
CA LEU A 88 6.48 -17.76 -8.53
C LEU A 88 7.96 -17.71 -8.94
N ALA A 89 8.26 -17.08 -10.09
CA ALA A 89 9.63 -16.91 -10.57
C ALA A 89 10.49 -16.11 -9.58
N TYR A 90 9.94 -15.03 -9.01
CA TYR A 90 10.60 -14.26 -7.95
C TYR A 90 10.91 -15.13 -6.74
N ASN A 91 9.92 -15.88 -6.24
CA ASN A 91 10.09 -16.73 -5.06
C ASN A 91 11.17 -17.79 -5.28
N ILE A 92 11.16 -18.48 -6.42
CA ILE A 92 12.18 -19.48 -6.77
C ILE A 92 13.56 -18.82 -6.79
N LYS A 93 13.72 -17.70 -7.50
CA LYS A 93 15.01 -17.00 -7.59
C LYS A 93 15.50 -16.50 -6.22
N ARG A 94 14.58 -16.00 -5.39
CA ARG A 94 14.90 -15.55 -4.03
C ARG A 94 15.34 -16.71 -3.16
N MET A 95 14.63 -17.85 -3.21
CA MET A 95 15.01 -19.05 -2.45
C MET A 95 16.36 -19.60 -2.91
N VAL A 96 16.62 -19.66 -4.22
CA VAL A 96 17.93 -20.02 -4.76
C VAL A 96 19.03 -19.11 -4.22
N SER A 97 18.79 -17.80 -4.12
CA SER A 97 19.76 -16.86 -3.56
C SER A 97 19.98 -17.02 -2.04
N LEU A 98 18.98 -17.50 -1.29
CA LEU A 98 19.06 -17.63 0.16
C LEU A 98 19.67 -18.96 0.60
N ILE A 99 19.26 -20.07 -0.02
CA ILE A 99 19.64 -21.43 0.41
C ILE A 99 20.41 -22.20 -0.65
N GLY A 100 20.52 -21.69 -1.88
CA GLY A 100 21.15 -22.40 -3.00
C GLY A 100 20.23 -23.44 -3.67
N ILE A 101 20.57 -23.81 -4.90
CA ILE A 101 19.74 -24.71 -5.73
C ILE A 101 19.61 -26.10 -5.09
N ARG A 102 20.70 -26.67 -4.57
CA ARG A 102 20.71 -28.03 -4.01
C ARG A 102 19.76 -28.17 -2.81
N ASN A 103 19.85 -27.22 -1.87
CA ASN A 103 18.99 -27.23 -0.68
C ASN A 103 17.53 -26.93 -1.05
N LEU A 104 17.30 -26.08 -2.05
CA LEU A 104 15.95 -25.83 -2.53
C LEU A 104 15.31 -27.09 -3.12
N MET A 105 16.04 -27.86 -3.94
CA MET A 105 15.51 -29.12 -4.50
C MET A 105 15.23 -30.17 -3.41
N GLN A 106 16.00 -30.20 -2.33
CA GLN A 106 15.73 -31.08 -1.19
C GLN A 106 14.50 -30.64 -0.38
N ALA A 107 14.25 -29.32 -0.31
CA ALA A 107 13.14 -28.76 0.45
C ALA A 107 11.79 -28.83 -0.28
N ILE A 108 11.79 -29.01 -1.61
CA ILE A 108 10.57 -29.19 -2.40
C ILE A 108 10.22 -30.68 -2.39
N PRO A 109 9.13 -31.11 -1.72
CA PRO A 109 8.69 -32.49 -1.76
C PRO A 109 8.20 -32.86 -3.17
N ALA A 110 8.36 -34.15 -3.52
CA ALA A 110 7.85 -34.72 -4.76
C ALA A 110 6.32 -34.74 -4.81
#